data_AF-A0AAV9FR01-F1
#
_entry.id   AF-A0AAV9FR01-F1
#
_cell.length_a   1.000
_cell.length_b   1.000
_cell.length_c   1.000
_cell.angle_alpha   90.00
_cell.angle_beta   90.00
_cell.angle_gamma   90.00
#
_symmetry.space_group_name_H-M   'P 1'
#
loop_
_entity.id
_entity.type
_entity.pdbx_description
1 polymer ?
#
loop_
_entity_poly.entity_id
_entity_poly.type
_entity_poly.pdbx_seq_one_letter_code
_entity_poly.pdbx_strand_id
1 'polypeptide(L)'
;MSFKIEPTPTFERELKRLTKKYPSLKKEIKVLSISLANNPTQGTAIGQNCYKIRIPIASKGKGKSGGARVISCIFLIDKVVSLLSIYDKSEKENISDKDLEKAIREI
;
A
#
# COMPACT_ATOMS: atom_id res chain seq x y z
N MET A 1 6.66 12.11 -2.80
CA MET A 1 5.94 10.95 -3.39
C MET A 1 4.71 10.69 -2.57
N SER A 2 3.54 10.54 -3.19
CA SER A 2 2.27 10.24 -2.50
C SER A 2 1.76 8.88 -2.92
N PHE A 3 1.40 8.03 -1.96
CA PHE A 3 0.81 6.72 -2.23
C PHE A 3 -0.65 6.87 -2.65
N LYS A 4 -1.06 6.14 -3.71
CA LYS A 4 -2.46 5.99 -4.07
C LYS A 4 -3.13 5.08 -3.03
N ILE A 5 -4.30 5.48 -2.55
CA ILE A 5 -5.08 4.70 -1.58
C ILE A 5 -6.28 4.09 -2.29
N GLU A 6 -6.34 2.76 -2.31
CA GLU A 6 -7.43 2.01 -2.89
C GLU A 6 -8.10 1.16 -1.79
N PRO A 7 -9.31 1.53 -1.33
CA PRO A 7 -10.05 0.71 -0.39
C PRO A 7 -10.57 -0.56 -1.07
N THR A 8 -10.56 -1.68 -0.34
CA THR A 8 -11.18 -2.91 -0.84
C THR A 8 -12.71 -2.86 -0.70
N PRO A 9 -13.47 -3.63 -1.50
CA PRO A 9 -14.94 -3.69 -1.37
C PRO A 9 -15.40 -4.08 0.05
N THR A 10 -14.65 -4.95 0.72
CA THR A 10 -14.91 -5.34 2.11
C THR A 10 -14.77 -4.15 3.05
N PHE A 11 -13.68 -3.38 2.92
CA PHE A 11 -13.45 -2.18 3.72
C PHE A 11 -14.56 -1.14 3.52
N GLU A 12 -14.98 -0.90 2.27
CA GLU A 12 -16.06 0.05 1.98
C GLU A 12 -17.38 -0.36 2.62
N ARG A 13 -17.74 -1.65 2.56
CA ARG A 13 -18.94 -2.19 3.19
C ARG A 13 -18.91 -2.00 4.71
N GLU A 14 -17.77 -2.30 5.33
CA GLU A 14 -17.56 -2.12 6.78
C GLU A 14 -17.61 -0.66 7.19
N LEU A 15 -16.96 0.22 6.43
CA LEU A 15 -16.97 1.66 6.65
C LEU A 15 -18.38 2.23 6.52
N LYS A 16 -19.16 1.80 5.51
CA LYS A 16 -20.56 2.22 5.34
C LYS A 16 -21.41 1.82 6.54
N ARG A 17 -21.21 0.62 7.09
CA ARG A 17 -21.92 0.17 8.30
C ARG A 17 -21.50 0.97 9.53
N LEU A 18 -20.21 1.21 9.71
CA LEU A 18 -19.67 1.92 10.87
C LEU A 18 -20.00 3.41 10.87
N THR A 19 -20.03 4.06 9.70
CA THR A 19 -20.38 5.48 9.57
C THR A 19 -21.86 5.75 9.85
N LYS A 20 -22.75 4.78 9.64
CA LYS A 20 -24.15 4.86 10.12
C LYS A 20 -24.23 4.90 11.65
N LYS A 21 -23.38 4.12 12.33
CA LYS A 21 -23.36 4.02 13.80
C LYS A 21 -22.57 5.16 14.46
N TYR A 22 -21.55 5.67 13.77
CA TYR A 22 -20.62 6.67 14.28
C TYR A 22 -20.47 7.80 13.24
N PRO A 23 -21.28 8.87 13.34
CA PRO A 23 -21.33 9.93 12.33
C PRO A 23 -19.99 10.63 12.12
N SER A 24 -19.15 10.74 13.17
CA SER A 24 -17.86 11.41 13.03
C SER A 24 -16.95 10.66 12.08
N LEU A 25 -16.97 9.31 12.09
CA LEU A 25 -15.97 8.41 11.50
C LEU A 25 -15.55 8.77 10.06
N LYS A 26 -16.46 9.33 9.24
CA LYS A 26 -16.14 9.81 7.89
C LYS A 26 -15.00 10.83 7.90
N LYS A 27 -15.00 11.75 8.88
CA LYS A 27 -13.98 12.78 9.06
C LYS A 27 -12.64 12.16 9.45
N GLU A 28 -12.62 11.26 10.44
CA GLU A 28 -11.38 10.60 10.87
C GLU A 28 -10.78 9.74 9.76
N ILE A 29 -11.61 9.07 8.94
CA ILE A 29 -11.13 8.29 7.80
C ILE A 29 -10.57 9.20 6.71
N LYS A 30 -11.19 10.35 6.43
CA LYS A 30 -10.63 11.33 5.47
C LYS A 30 -9.26 11.84 5.92
N VAL A 31 -9.11 12.15 7.21
CA VAL A 31 -7.82 12.57 7.79
C VAL A 31 -6.79 11.43 7.71
N LEU A 32 -7.22 10.20 8.01
CA LEU A 32 -6.37 9.02 7.86
C LEU A 32 -5.87 8.85 6.43
N SER A 33 -6.73 9.00 5.42
CA SER A 33 -6.34 8.87 4.02
C SER A 33 -5.24 9.85 3.64
N ILE A 34 -5.35 11.11 4.05
CA ILE A 34 -4.32 12.13 3.78
C ILE A 34 -3.00 11.76 4.49
N SER A 35 -3.07 11.28 5.73
CA SER A 35 -1.89 10.82 6.46
C SER A 35 -1.23 9.61 5.78
N LEU A 36 -2.02 8.62 5.38
CA LEU A 36 -1.54 7.39 4.74
C LEU A 36 -0.88 7.63 3.39
N ALA A 37 -1.37 8.60 2.61
CA ALA A 37 -0.77 8.95 1.33
C ALA A 37 0.67 9.46 1.50
N ASN A 38 0.99 10.10 2.63
CA ASN A 38 2.32 10.65 2.92
C ASN A 38 3.20 9.70 3.74
N ASN A 39 2.60 8.91 4.63
CA ASN A 39 3.29 7.95 5.49
C ASN A 39 2.50 6.63 5.56
N PRO A 40 2.74 5.69 4.62
CA PRO A 40 1.96 4.46 4.51
C PRO A 40 2.31 3.44 5.61
N THR A 41 3.51 3.53 6.21
CA THR A 41 4.02 2.60 7.24
C THR A 41 3.62 2.99 8.66
N GLN A 42 2.66 3.91 8.82
CA GLN A 42 2.22 4.36 10.15
C GLN A 42 1.42 3.28 10.89
N GLY A 43 1.58 3.23 12.21
CA GLY A 43 0.89 2.27 13.08
C GLY A 43 1.79 1.11 13.52
N THR A 44 1.17 0.01 13.95
CA THR A 44 1.92 -1.18 14.40
C THR A 44 2.00 -2.20 13.27
N ALA A 45 3.21 -2.58 12.88
CA ALA A 45 3.41 -3.65 11.92
C ALA A 45 2.79 -4.97 12.45
N ILE A 46 2.07 -5.68 11.59
CA ILE A 46 1.45 -6.97 11.90
C ILE A 46 1.88 -8.09 10.92
N GLY A 47 2.92 -7.84 10.13
CA GLY A 47 3.46 -8.77 9.13
C GLY A 47 2.97 -8.48 7.70
N GLN A 48 3.65 -9.05 6.70
CA GLN A 48 3.29 -8.97 5.27
C GLN A 48 3.06 -7.55 4.74
N ASN A 49 3.89 -6.59 5.15
CA ASN A 49 3.73 -5.15 4.82
C ASN A 49 2.36 -4.56 5.22
N CYS A 50 1.70 -5.18 6.20
CA CYS A 50 0.45 -4.69 6.76
C CYS A 50 0.67 -4.02 8.13
N TYR A 51 -0.08 -2.94 8.33
CA TYR A 51 0.01 -2.05 9.48
C TYR A 51 -1.38 -1.88 10.10
N LYS A 52 -1.44 -2.03 11.42
CA LYS A 52 -2.62 -1.83 12.24
C LYS A 52 -2.63 -0.41 12.79
N ILE A 53 -3.61 0.37 12.37
CA ILE A 53 -3.75 1.78 12.73
C ILE A 53 -4.93 1.94 13.68
N ARG A 54 -4.70 2.60 14.82
CA ARG A 54 -5.71 2.84 15.86
C ARG A 54 -6.27 4.24 15.69
N ILE A 55 -7.57 4.33 15.44
CA ILE A 55 -8.24 5.60 15.15
C ILE A 55 -9.26 5.87 16.26
N PRO A 56 -9.17 7.01 16.98
CA PRO A 56 -10.22 7.42 17.89
C PRO A 56 -11.47 7.76 17.08
N ILE A 57 -12.65 7.41 17.59
CA ILE A 57 -13.92 7.81 16.97
C ILE A 57 -14.55 8.84 17.91
N ALA A 58 -14.53 10.11 17.53
CA ALA A 58 -14.97 11.20 18.39
C ALA A 58 -16.43 11.00 18.85
N SER A 59 -17.33 10.61 17.94
CA SER A 59 -18.75 10.39 18.25
C SER A 59 -19.00 9.21 19.19
N LYS A 60 -17.99 8.39 19.50
CA LYS A 60 -18.09 7.28 20.44
C LYS A 60 -17.73 7.71 21.87
N GLY A 61 -17.19 8.92 22.06
CA GLY A 61 -16.80 9.46 23.38
C GLY A 61 -15.70 8.65 24.08
N LYS A 62 -14.99 7.78 23.36
CA LYS A 62 -13.93 6.92 23.89
C LYS A 62 -12.62 7.18 23.14
N GLY A 63 -11.50 7.14 23.86
CA GLY A 63 -10.16 7.31 23.27
C GLY A 63 -9.76 6.18 22.32
N LYS A 64 -8.48 6.15 21.91
CA LYS A 64 -7.94 5.18 20.94
C LYS A 64 -8.13 3.70 21.32
N SER A 65 -8.34 3.40 22.61
CA SER A 65 -8.69 2.05 23.09
C SER A 65 -10.08 1.59 22.65
N GLY A 66 -11.06 2.50 22.63
CA GLY A 66 -12.45 2.25 22.26
C GLY A 66 -12.79 2.57 20.81
N GLY A 67 -11.86 3.10 20.03
CA GLY A 67 -12.06 3.53 18.63
C GLY A 67 -12.07 2.39 17.60
N ALA A 68 -11.81 2.75 16.33
CA ALA A 68 -11.68 1.81 15.22
C ALA A 68 -10.24 1.33 15.04
N ARG A 69 -10.09 0.18 14.40
CA ARG A 69 -8.82 -0.33 13.89
C ARG A 69 -8.94 -0.42 12.38
N VAL A 70 -7.99 0.18 11.67
CA VAL A 70 -7.87 0.08 10.21
C VAL A 70 -6.63 -0.74 9.92
N ILE A 71 -6.76 -1.71 9.01
CA ILE A 71 -5.64 -2.46 8.48
C ILE A 71 -5.32 -1.87 7.11
N SER A 72 -4.08 -1.41 6.96
CA SER A 72 -3.53 -0.96 5.68
C SER A 72 -2.44 -1.94 5.28
N CYS A 73 -2.40 -2.36 4.02
CA CYS A 73 -1.32 -3.15 3.47
C CYS A 73 -0.67 -2.37 2.34
N ILE A 74 0.66 -2.31 2.37
CA ILE A 74 1.46 -1.60 1.37
C ILE A 74 1.84 -2.61 0.31
N PHE A 75 1.25 -2.46 -0.87
CA PHE A 75 1.70 -3.15 -2.07
C PHE A 75 2.67 -2.22 -2.79
N LEU A 76 3.96 -2.55 -2.74
CA LEU A 76 4.96 -1.99 -3.66
C LEU A 76 4.86 -2.76 -4.98
N ILE A 77 3.74 -2.60 -5.68
CA ILE A 77 3.65 -3.01 -7.08
C ILE A 77 4.34 -1.87 -7.83
N ASP A 78 5.60 -2.11 -8.19
CA ASP A 78 6.50 -1.35 -9.10
C ASP A 78 7.94 -1.30 -8.59
N LYS A 79 8.50 -2.48 -8.24
CA LYS A 79 9.95 -2.69 -8.00
C LYS A 79 10.45 -4.00 -8.63
N VAL A 80 9.95 -4.35 -9.81
CA VAL A 80 10.43 -5.53 -10.54
C VAL A 80 11.67 -5.12 -11.34
N VAL A 81 12.83 -5.70 -10.99
CA VAL A 81 14.05 -5.60 -11.79
C VAL A 81 14.17 -6.90 -12.57
N SER A 82 13.84 -6.84 -13.86
CA SER A 82 13.99 -7.99 -14.77
C SER A 82 15.44 -8.06 -15.26
N LEU A 83 16.11 -9.17 -14.98
CA LEU A 83 17.46 -9.45 -15.49
C LEU A 83 17.33 -10.02 -16.89
N LEU A 84 17.70 -9.23 -17.90
CA LEU A 84 17.48 -9.55 -19.31
C LEU A 84 18.48 -10.57 -19.86
N SER A 85 19.73 -10.52 -19.41
CA SER A 85 20.81 -11.38 -19.91
C SER A 85 22.00 -11.38 -18.97
N ILE A 86 22.76 -12.46 -18.95
CA ILE A 86 24.04 -12.61 -18.24
C ILE A 86 25.00 -13.39 -19.14
N TYR A 87 26.26 -12.95 -19.21
CA TYR A 87 27.32 -13.61 -19.99
C TYR A 87 28.69 -13.39 -19.35
N ASP A 88 29.63 -14.30 -19.59
CA ASP A 88 31.03 -14.12 -19.20
C ASP A 88 31.72 -13.15 -20.16
N LYS A 89 32.39 -12.15 -19.60
CA LYS A 89 33.16 -11.16 -20.36
C LYS A 89 34.33 -11.77 -21.13
N SER A 90 34.85 -12.92 -20.67
CA SER A 90 35.93 -13.64 -21.36
C SER A 90 35.45 -14.37 -22.63
N GLU A 91 34.17 -14.75 -22.67
CA GLU A 91 33.54 -15.44 -23.79
C GLU A 91 32.79 -14.48 -24.73
N LYS A 92 32.21 -13.41 -24.18
CA LYS A 92 31.48 -12.39 -24.93
C LYS A 92 31.76 -11.02 -24.34
N GLU A 93 32.41 -10.14 -25.11
CA GLU A 93 32.84 -8.84 -24.59
C GLU A 93 31.65 -7.90 -24.30
N ASN A 94 30.64 -7.87 -25.18
CA ASN A 94 29.41 -7.10 -25.01
C ASN A 94 28.20 -7.82 -25.62
N ILE A 95 27.00 -7.50 -25.11
CA ILE A 95 25.74 -7.86 -25.77
C ILE A 95 25.49 -6.95 -26.97
N SER A 96 25.05 -7.51 -28.10
CA SER A 96 24.73 -6.71 -29.28
C SER A 96 23.34 -6.08 -29.15
N ASP A 97 23.13 -4.91 -29.77
CA ASP A 97 21.82 -4.22 -29.72
C ASP A 97 20.67 -5.09 -30.23
N LYS A 98 20.94 -5.91 -31.27
CA LYS A 98 19.96 -6.86 -31.82
C LYS A 98 19.57 -7.97 -30.84
N ASP A 99 20.52 -8.44 -30.01
CA ASP A 99 20.26 -9.46 -29.00
C ASP A 99 19.51 -8.87 -27.80
N LEU A 100 19.86 -7.64 -27.41
CA LEU A 100 19.18 -6.91 -26.34
C LEU A 100 17.72 -6.62 -26.72
N GLU A 101 17.45 -6.18 -27.95
CA GLU A 101 16.09 -5.95 -28.44
C GLU A 101 15.24 -7.23 -28.43
N LYS A 102 15.84 -8.39 -28.76
CA LYS A 102 15.14 -9.68 -28.65
C LYS A 102 14.81 -10.03 -27.20
N ALA A 103 15.77 -9.89 -26.29
CA ALA A 103 15.57 -10.19 -24.87
C ALA A 103 14.49 -9.30 -24.23
N ILE A 104 14.36 -8.04 -24.69
CA ILE A 104 13.29 -7.14 -24.24
C ILE A 104 11.92 -7.53 -24.80
N ARG A 105 11.85 -8.04 -26.05
CA ARG A 105 10.58 -8.49 -26.68
C ARG A 105 10.00 -9.77 -26.07
N GLU A 106 10.77 -10.51 -25.29
CA GLU A 106 10.36 -11.75 -24.62
C GLU A 106 9.78 -11.53 -23.21
N ILE A 107 9.75 -10.29 -22.72
CA ILE A 107 8.99 -9.87 -21.53
C ILE A 107 7.53 -9.60 -21.92
#